data_AF-A0A946X5R8-F1
#
_entry.id   AF-A0A946X5R8-F1
#
_cell.length_a   1.000
_cell.length_b   1.000
_cell.length_c   1.000
_cell.angle_alpha   90.00
_cell.angle_beta   90.00
_cell.angle_gamma   90.00
#
_symmetry.space_group_name_H-M   'P 1'
#
loop_
_entity.id
_entity.type
_entity.pdbx_description
1 polymer ?
#
loop_
_entity_poly.entity_id
_entity_poly.type
_entity_poly.pdbx_seq_one_letter_code
_entity_poly.pdbx_strand_id
1 'polypeptide(L)'
;MPNLALVGPGGTGKTPLSEYIQADAVLESHRVRDNPRDSSDMYYLSKPALEGIGRILDLHEPAPRRIESPDKTRAIQVYGDHTAVFEMRGWPQVLFLPSIHSTARQRRVEVYAPILHLILSSDPVIWPFNTQTFVLLLTPWERTLSELKGRIGPDEESAVEAQLGSCGRRDRPDSIKARVGSLHEELAAWDKLRALCYSDTNPHVFVEAAGWEYSEYRYFSYQTNAATGEAAPLRDDDRHRDIGSLATQALRRVAAELPPEHQKSFLSFLPS
;
A
#
# COMPACT_ATOMS: atom_id res chain seq x y z
N MET A 1 -13.39 8.68 10.66
CA MET A 1 -11.92 8.89 10.63
C MET A 1 -11.48 8.59 9.22
N PRO A 2 -10.88 9.52 8.49
CA PRO A 2 -10.46 9.23 7.13
C PRO A 2 -9.27 8.26 7.14
N ASN A 3 -9.23 7.41 6.13
CA ASN A 3 -8.06 6.62 5.77
C ASN A 3 -7.43 7.20 4.50
N LEU A 4 -6.11 7.10 4.36
CA LEU A 4 -5.38 7.40 3.14
C LEU A 4 -4.60 6.17 2.69
N ALA A 5 -5.02 5.58 1.56
CA ALA A 5 -4.34 4.46 0.92
C ALA A 5 -3.48 4.97 -0.23
N LEU A 6 -2.19 4.65 -0.21
CA LEU A 6 -1.26 4.96 -1.30
C LEU A 6 -1.17 3.77 -2.25
N VAL A 7 -1.66 3.94 -3.47
CA VAL A 7 -1.62 2.91 -4.51
C VAL A 7 -0.78 3.38 -5.71
N GLY A 8 -0.35 2.43 -6.53
CA GLY A 8 0.42 2.68 -7.74
C GLY A 8 1.67 1.80 -7.86
N PRO A 9 2.35 1.84 -9.01
CA PRO A 9 3.46 0.93 -9.30
C PRO A 9 4.63 1.09 -8.33
N GLY A 10 5.48 0.06 -8.21
CA GLY A 10 6.74 0.17 -7.49
C GLY A 10 7.60 1.30 -8.08
N GLY A 11 8.32 2.05 -7.25
CA GLY A 11 9.19 3.12 -7.74
C GLY A 11 8.53 4.48 -7.95
N THR A 12 7.23 4.66 -7.68
CA THR A 12 6.50 5.94 -7.87
C THR A 12 6.53 6.90 -6.67
N GLY A 13 7.51 6.77 -5.78
CA GLY A 13 7.65 7.67 -4.63
C GLY A 13 6.68 7.41 -3.46
N LYS A 14 6.04 6.22 -3.38
CA LYS A 14 5.13 5.90 -2.27
C LYS A 14 5.81 5.98 -0.90
N THR A 15 7.01 5.43 -0.77
CA THR A 15 7.75 5.41 0.51
C THR A 15 8.06 6.82 1.04
N PRO A 16 8.71 7.72 0.27
CA PRO A 16 8.98 9.07 0.77
C PRO A 16 7.71 9.87 1.04
N LEU A 17 6.63 9.66 0.26
CA LEU A 17 5.35 10.30 0.55
C LEU A 17 4.70 9.74 1.84
N SER A 18 4.82 8.43 2.04
CA SER A 18 4.32 7.74 3.22
C SER A 18 4.94 8.30 4.50
N GLU A 19 6.25 8.56 4.50
CA GLU A 19 6.99 9.21 5.60
C GLU A 19 6.57 10.67 5.84
N TYR A 20 6.15 11.38 4.78
CA TYR A 20 5.73 12.77 4.87
C TYR A 20 4.30 12.95 5.41
N ILE A 21 3.41 12.00 5.11
CA ILE A 21 2.00 12.03 5.51
C ILE A 21 1.88 11.91 7.04
N GLN A 22 1.05 12.76 7.63
CA GLN A 22 0.65 12.64 9.03
C GLN A 22 -0.43 11.56 9.17
N ALA A 23 -0.14 10.52 9.92
CA ALA A 23 -1.09 9.48 10.30
C ALA A 23 -0.88 9.08 11.76
N ASP A 24 -1.96 8.93 12.52
CA ASP A 24 -1.88 8.49 13.93
C ASP A 24 -1.70 6.98 14.04
N ALA A 25 -2.07 6.25 12.98
CA ALA A 25 -1.92 4.80 12.89
C ALA A 25 -1.65 4.37 11.44
N VAL A 26 -0.91 3.28 11.30
CA VAL A 26 -0.63 2.63 10.01
C VAL A 26 -1.32 1.28 9.98
N LEU A 27 -2.11 1.05 8.94
CA LEU A 27 -2.74 -0.23 8.63
C LEU A 27 -1.88 -0.93 7.57
N GLU A 28 -0.88 -1.66 8.04
CA GLU A 28 0.06 -2.39 7.19
C GLU A 28 0.03 -3.89 7.52
N SER A 29 0.03 -4.70 6.45
CA SER A 29 -0.03 -6.14 6.60
C SER A 29 1.33 -6.74 6.97
N HIS A 30 1.34 -7.60 7.99
CA HIS A 30 2.51 -8.35 8.40
C HIS A 30 2.70 -9.55 7.48
N ARG A 31 3.89 -9.66 6.88
CA ARG A 31 4.25 -10.74 5.97
C ARG A 31 4.72 -11.96 6.73
N VAL A 32 4.04 -13.08 6.49
CA VAL A 32 4.38 -14.37 7.07
C VAL A 32 5.51 -15.01 6.27
N ARG A 33 6.61 -15.35 6.94
CA ARG A 33 7.79 -15.98 6.33
C ARG A 33 8.64 -16.68 7.39
N ASP A 34 9.71 -17.32 6.95
CA ASP A 34 10.58 -18.10 7.84
C ASP A 34 11.53 -17.21 8.67
N ASN A 35 11.99 -16.09 8.11
CA ASN A 35 12.94 -15.18 8.75
C ASN A 35 12.67 -13.71 8.40
N PRO A 36 12.94 -12.75 9.32
CA PRO A 36 12.93 -11.33 8.98
C PRO A 36 14.02 -10.99 7.95
N ARG A 37 13.91 -9.83 7.29
CA ARG A 37 14.91 -9.33 6.33
C ARG A 37 16.14 -8.83 7.08
N ASP A 38 15.90 -8.15 8.20
CA ASP A 38 16.89 -7.60 9.10
C ASP A 38 16.25 -7.37 10.49
N SER A 39 17.02 -6.79 11.41
CA SER A 39 16.58 -6.51 12.78
C SER A 39 15.52 -5.41 12.92
N SER A 40 15.27 -4.63 11.86
CA SER A 40 14.32 -3.51 11.84
C SER A 40 12.98 -3.86 11.18
N ASP A 41 12.79 -5.13 10.83
CA ASP A 41 11.66 -5.62 10.06
C ASP A 41 10.38 -5.74 10.88
N MET A 42 9.75 -4.60 11.19
CA MET A 42 8.60 -4.49 12.09
C MET A 42 7.36 -5.27 11.62
N TYR A 43 7.21 -5.48 10.30
CA TYR A 43 6.07 -6.16 9.70
C TYR A 43 6.37 -7.62 9.32
N TYR A 44 7.34 -8.22 9.99
CA TYR A 44 7.59 -9.66 9.95
C TYR A 44 6.64 -10.40 10.90
N LEU A 45 6.06 -11.50 10.42
CA LEU A 45 5.41 -12.49 11.27
C LEU A 45 5.98 -13.88 10.97
N SER A 46 6.29 -14.65 12.00
CA SER A 46 6.76 -16.03 11.81
C SER A 46 5.60 -16.98 11.52
N LYS A 47 5.84 -18.07 10.79
CA LYS A 47 4.83 -19.13 10.60
C LYS A 47 4.27 -19.67 11.93
N PRO A 48 5.10 -19.98 12.95
CA PRO A 48 4.57 -20.40 14.25
C PRO A 48 3.70 -19.35 14.94
N ALA A 49 3.98 -18.06 14.74
CA ALA A 49 3.14 -16.98 15.27
C ALA A 49 1.77 -16.94 14.58
N LEU A 50 1.71 -17.10 13.25
CA LEU A 50 0.45 -17.24 12.52
C LEU A 50 -0.37 -18.44 13.04
N GLU A 51 0.26 -19.60 13.24
CA GLU A 51 -0.40 -20.80 13.79
C GLU A 51 -0.88 -20.58 15.23
N GLY A 52 -0.11 -19.86 16.04
CA GLY A 52 -0.51 -19.46 17.38
C GLY A 52 -1.73 -18.54 17.38
N ILE A 53 -1.72 -17.53 16.52
CA ILE A 53 -2.85 -16.61 16.31
C ILE A 53 -4.09 -17.40 15.86
N GLY A 54 -3.96 -18.26 14.85
CA GLY A 54 -5.07 -19.10 14.37
C GLY A 54 -5.69 -19.94 15.48
N ARG A 55 -4.87 -20.63 16.29
CA ARG A 55 -5.36 -21.41 17.44
C ARG A 55 -6.10 -20.56 18.47
N ILE A 56 -5.59 -19.37 18.80
CA ILE A 56 -6.24 -18.47 19.77
C ILE A 56 -7.60 -18.02 19.22
N LEU A 57 -7.64 -17.63 17.95
CA LEU A 57 -8.87 -17.15 17.30
C LEU A 57 -9.89 -18.28 17.19
N ASP A 58 -9.49 -19.48 16.78
CA ASP A 58 -10.39 -20.64 16.70
C ASP A 58 -10.98 -21.06 18.06
N LEU A 59 -10.27 -20.78 19.16
CA LEU A 59 -10.72 -21.12 20.52
C LEU A 59 -11.67 -20.07 21.12
N HIS A 60 -11.55 -18.81 20.73
CA HIS A 60 -12.20 -17.69 21.42
C HIS A 60 -13.16 -16.87 20.56
N GLU A 61 -13.11 -17.02 19.24
CA GLU A 61 -13.94 -16.27 18.30
C GLU A 61 -14.94 -17.17 17.58
N PRO A 62 -16.07 -16.64 17.11
CA PRO A 62 -16.89 -17.34 16.12
C PRO A 62 -16.08 -17.61 14.84
N ALA A 63 -16.54 -18.60 14.06
CA ALA A 63 -15.91 -18.95 12.79
C ALA A 63 -15.62 -17.70 11.92
N PRO A 64 -14.44 -17.62 11.28
CA PRO A 64 -14.02 -16.43 10.57
C PRO A 64 -15.00 -16.11 9.43
N ARG A 65 -15.33 -14.83 9.29
CA ARG A 65 -16.09 -14.34 8.14
C ARG A 65 -15.18 -14.40 6.92
N ARG A 66 -15.65 -15.02 5.85
CA ARG A 66 -14.90 -15.16 4.61
C ARG A 66 -15.43 -14.19 3.58
N ILE A 67 -14.57 -13.31 3.12
CA ILE A 67 -14.81 -12.40 2.00
C ILE A 67 -14.07 -12.99 0.80
N GLU A 68 -14.76 -13.24 -0.31
CA GLU A 68 -14.15 -13.79 -1.52
C GLU A 68 -14.33 -12.86 -2.71
N SER A 69 -13.34 -12.83 -3.60
CA SER A 69 -13.50 -12.21 -4.90
C SER A 69 -14.53 -12.97 -5.75
N PRO A 70 -15.23 -12.32 -6.69
CA PRO A 70 -16.26 -12.98 -7.53
C PRO A 70 -15.74 -14.19 -8.33
N ASP A 71 -14.47 -14.15 -8.73
CA ASP A 71 -13.77 -15.22 -9.45
C ASP A 71 -13.15 -16.29 -8.53
N LYS A 72 -13.31 -16.15 -7.20
CA LYS A 72 -12.81 -17.05 -6.16
C LYS A 72 -11.29 -17.24 -6.14
N THR A 73 -10.55 -16.34 -6.77
CA THR A 73 -9.07 -16.38 -6.79
C THR A 73 -8.45 -15.75 -5.55
N ARG A 74 -9.21 -14.94 -4.80
CA ARG A 74 -8.77 -14.25 -3.59
C ARG A 74 -9.80 -14.39 -2.49
N ALA A 75 -9.31 -14.53 -1.27
CA ALA A 75 -10.14 -14.54 -0.08
C ALA A 75 -9.46 -13.82 1.08
N ILE A 76 -10.27 -13.21 1.94
CA ILE A 76 -9.88 -12.65 3.21
C ILE A 76 -10.68 -13.38 4.28
N GLN A 77 -9.97 -13.95 5.26
CA GLN A 77 -10.58 -14.49 6.48
C GLN A 77 -10.50 -13.43 7.56
N VAL A 78 -11.66 -12.95 8.01
CA VAL A 78 -11.77 -11.94 9.07
C VAL A 78 -12.18 -12.65 10.35
N TYR A 79 -11.30 -12.63 11.34
CA TYR A 79 -11.50 -13.19 12.66
C TYR A 79 -11.88 -12.06 13.63
N GLY A 80 -13.11 -12.14 14.16
CA GLY A 80 -13.71 -11.06 14.94
C GLY A 80 -13.67 -9.72 14.18
N ASP A 81 -13.39 -8.63 14.90
CA ASP A 81 -13.21 -7.29 14.34
C ASP A 81 -11.74 -6.82 14.40
N HIS A 82 -10.80 -7.76 14.53
CA HIS A 82 -9.43 -7.45 14.95
C HIS A 82 -8.33 -8.03 14.06
N THR A 83 -8.61 -9.06 13.27
CA THR A 83 -7.57 -9.71 12.46
C THR A 83 -8.13 -10.15 11.12
N ALA A 84 -7.46 -9.74 10.04
CA ALA A 84 -7.72 -10.21 8.69
C ALA A 84 -6.51 -10.98 8.15
N VAL A 85 -6.74 -12.20 7.67
CA VAL A 85 -5.73 -13.06 7.06
C VAL A 85 -6.05 -13.24 5.58
N PHE A 86 -5.04 -13.04 4.73
CA PHE A 86 -5.19 -13.15 3.28
C PHE A 86 -3.87 -13.53 2.62
N GLU A 87 -3.91 -13.84 1.33
CA GLU A 87 -2.72 -14.12 0.55
C GLU A 87 -2.36 -12.95 -0.37
N MET A 88 -1.08 -12.62 -0.43
CA MET A 88 -0.50 -11.67 -1.38
C MET A 88 0.66 -12.33 -2.11
N ARG A 89 0.52 -12.52 -3.43
CA ARG A 89 1.56 -13.07 -4.31
C ARG A 89 2.10 -14.44 -3.83
N GLY A 90 1.23 -15.33 -3.35
CA GLY A 90 1.63 -16.63 -2.81
C GLY A 90 2.11 -16.61 -1.35
N TRP A 91 2.06 -15.47 -0.66
CA TRP A 91 2.51 -15.35 0.73
C TRP A 91 1.36 -14.98 1.65
N PRO A 92 1.22 -15.67 2.80
CA PRO A 92 0.24 -15.27 3.81
C PRO A 92 0.60 -13.91 4.39
N GLN A 93 -0.43 -13.11 4.62
CA GLN A 93 -0.36 -11.79 5.23
C GLN A 93 -1.37 -11.73 6.36
N VAL A 94 -1.02 -11.01 7.42
CA VAL A 94 -1.90 -10.73 8.55
C VAL A 94 -2.04 -9.22 8.72
N LEU A 95 -3.25 -8.71 8.63
CA LEU A 95 -3.57 -7.33 8.93
C LEU A 95 -4.27 -7.27 10.30
N PHE A 96 -3.61 -6.64 11.27
CA PHE A 96 -4.21 -6.34 12.56
C PHE A 96 -5.08 -5.08 12.43
N LEU A 97 -6.36 -5.22 12.74
CA LEU A 97 -7.34 -4.16 12.64
C LEU A 97 -7.39 -3.40 13.97
N PRO A 98 -7.39 -2.06 13.96
CA PRO A 98 -7.50 -1.28 15.18
C PRO A 98 -8.85 -1.53 15.84
N SER A 99 -8.85 -1.50 17.18
CA SER A 99 -10.07 -1.57 17.97
C SER A 99 -11.07 -0.47 17.56
N ILE A 100 -12.36 -0.75 17.71
CA ILE A 100 -13.43 0.25 17.60
C ILE A 100 -13.22 1.46 18.53
N HIS A 101 -12.44 1.29 19.60
CA HIS A 101 -12.09 2.34 20.56
C HIS A 101 -10.78 3.09 20.21
N SER A 102 -10.21 2.87 19.02
CA SER A 102 -9.00 3.56 18.57
C SER A 102 -9.19 5.08 18.61
N THR A 103 -8.24 5.79 19.23
CA THR A 103 -8.21 7.26 19.31
C THR A 103 -7.54 7.92 18.09
N ALA A 104 -7.09 7.12 17.11
CA ALA A 104 -6.50 7.61 15.88
C ALA A 104 -7.51 8.47 15.13
N ARG A 105 -7.13 9.70 14.80
CA ARG A 105 -7.95 10.65 14.04
C ARG A 105 -7.84 10.37 12.55
N GLN A 106 -6.68 9.90 12.10
CA GLN A 106 -6.39 9.58 10.71
C GLN A 106 -5.47 8.36 10.59
N ARG A 107 -5.66 7.57 9.52
CA ARG A 107 -4.91 6.32 9.30
C ARG A 107 -4.30 6.28 7.91
N ARG A 108 -3.08 5.77 7.82
CA ARG A 108 -2.45 5.40 6.55
C ARG A 108 -2.71 3.93 6.27
N VAL A 109 -2.97 3.56 5.02
CA VAL A 109 -3.23 2.18 4.61
C VAL A 109 -2.17 1.73 3.61
N GLU A 110 -1.47 0.66 3.97
CA GLU A 110 -0.45 0.00 3.15
C GLU A 110 -0.87 -1.46 2.93
N VAL A 111 -1.84 -1.64 2.05
CA VAL A 111 -2.41 -2.95 1.69
C VAL A 111 -2.34 -3.13 0.18
N TYR A 112 -2.05 -4.36 -0.25
CA TYR A 112 -2.01 -4.75 -1.65
C TYR A 112 -3.32 -4.40 -2.38
N ALA A 113 -3.24 -3.75 -3.54
CA ALA A 113 -4.42 -3.16 -4.20
C ALA A 113 -5.58 -4.16 -4.47
N PRO A 114 -5.34 -5.40 -4.94
CA PRO A 114 -6.41 -6.40 -5.04
C PRO A 114 -7.12 -6.71 -3.73
N ILE A 115 -6.39 -6.73 -2.61
CA ILE A 115 -6.95 -6.96 -1.28
C ILE A 115 -7.68 -5.72 -0.80
N LEU A 116 -7.11 -4.52 -0.98
CA LEU A 116 -7.77 -3.26 -0.66
C LEU A 116 -9.11 -3.13 -1.38
N HIS A 117 -9.15 -3.43 -2.68
CA HIS A 117 -10.41 -3.46 -3.44
C HIS A 117 -11.44 -4.38 -2.80
N LEU A 118 -11.03 -5.60 -2.43
CA LEU A 118 -11.92 -6.57 -1.82
C LEU A 118 -12.43 -6.09 -0.45
N ILE A 119 -11.57 -5.48 0.37
CA ILE A 119 -11.94 -4.86 1.65
C ILE A 119 -12.99 -3.76 1.44
N LEU A 120 -12.72 -2.80 0.55
CA LEU A 120 -13.60 -1.63 0.31
C LEU A 120 -14.91 -1.99 -0.39
N SER A 121 -14.93 -3.10 -1.13
CA SER A 121 -16.15 -3.61 -1.79
C SER A 121 -17.03 -4.44 -0.85
N SER A 122 -16.54 -4.77 0.34
CA SER A 122 -17.24 -5.64 1.28
C SER A 122 -18.04 -4.82 2.28
N ASP A 123 -19.34 -4.73 2.04
CA ASP A 123 -20.30 -4.09 2.94
C ASP A 123 -20.32 -4.78 4.31
N PRO A 124 -20.46 -4.01 5.40
CA PRO A 124 -19.39 -3.40 6.17
C PRO A 124 -18.73 -4.45 7.10
N VAL A 125 -17.87 -5.32 6.55
CA VAL A 125 -17.26 -6.40 7.35
C VAL A 125 -16.05 -5.92 8.15
N ILE A 126 -15.30 -4.93 7.63
CA ILE A 126 -13.99 -4.55 8.17
C ILE A 126 -14.06 -3.11 8.69
N TRP A 127 -14.36 -2.98 9.98
CA TRP A 127 -14.70 -1.72 10.67
C TRP A 127 -13.82 -0.50 10.34
N PRO A 128 -12.47 -0.58 10.31
CA PRO A 128 -11.63 0.56 9.98
C PRO A 128 -11.93 1.19 8.61
N PHE A 129 -12.51 0.42 7.69
CA PHE A 129 -12.83 0.83 6.33
C PHE A 129 -14.31 1.18 6.13
N ASN A 130 -15.14 1.12 7.18
CA ASN A 130 -16.52 1.61 7.14
C ASN A 130 -16.60 3.15 7.08
N THR A 131 -15.45 3.83 7.19
CA THR A 131 -15.31 5.28 7.05
C THR A 131 -14.66 5.63 5.71
N GLN A 132 -14.76 6.91 5.32
CA GLN A 132 -14.14 7.42 4.10
C GLN A 132 -12.67 6.98 3.98
N THR A 133 -12.34 6.44 2.80
CA THR A 133 -10.98 6.07 2.42
C THR A 133 -10.64 6.84 1.16
N PHE A 134 -9.59 7.66 1.23
CA PHE A 134 -8.98 8.27 0.07
C PHE A 134 -8.01 7.27 -0.56
N VAL A 135 -8.30 6.84 -1.78
CA VAL A 135 -7.41 5.99 -2.57
C VAL A 135 -6.59 6.91 -3.47
N LEU A 136 -5.36 7.20 -3.06
CA LEU A 136 -4.47 8.10 -3.76
C LEU A 136 -3.55 7.31 -4.69
N LEU A 137 -3.71 7.54 -5.99
CA LEU A 137 -2.83 7.05 -7.03
C LEU A 137 -1.80 8.13 -7.39
N LEU A 138 -0.52 7.82 -7.19
CA LEU A 138 0.59 8.76 -7.40
C LEU A 138 0.99 8.97 -8.86
N THR A 139 0.26 8.46 -9.83
CA THR A 139 0.52 8.71 -11.25
C THR A 139 -0.82 8.80 -11.99
N PRO A 140 -1.02 9.74 -12.94
CA PRO A 140 -2.27 9.84 -13.68
C PRO A 140 -2.64 8.50 -14.32
N TRP A 141 -3.92 8.10 -14.24
CA TRP A 141 -4.38 6.78 -14.68
C TRP A 141 -4.07 6.53 -16.16
N GLU A 142 -4.34 7.52 -17.02
CA GLU A 142 -4.11 7.43 -18.47
C GLU A 142 -2.63 7.33 -18.84
N ARG A 143 -1.74 8.02 -18.12
CA ARG A 143 -0.29 7.93 -18.32
C ARG A 143 0.25 6.58 -17.84
N THR A 144 -0.20 6.14 -16.66
CA THR A 144 0.13 4.83 -16.09
C THR A 144 -0.30 3.71 -17.02
N LEU A 145 -1.52 3.78 -17.57
CA LEU A 145 -2.03 2.82 -18.54
C LEU A 145 -1.35 2.94 -19.90
N SER A 146 -1.09 4.13 -20.44
CA SER A 146 -0.42 4.26 -21.74
C SER A 146 1.03 3.78 -21.68
N GLU A 147 1.71 4.00 -20.56
CA GLU A 147 3.07 3.49 -20.32
C GLU A 147 3.08 1.99 -19.99
N LEU A 148 2.01 1.42 -19.42
CA LEU A 148 1.95 -0.01 -19.05
C LEU A 148 1.22 -0.90 -20.09
N LYS A 149 0.05 -0.53 -20.61
CA LYS A 149 -0.70 -1.28 -21.64
C LYS A 149 0.05 -1.40 -22.96
N GLY A 150 0.94 -0.46 -23.29
CA GLY A 150 1.80 -0.52 -24.47
C GLY A 150 3.09 -1.35 -24.30
N ARG A 151 3.38 -1.84 -23.08
CA ARG A 151 4.71 -2.34 -22.66
C ARG A 151 4.67 -3.69 -21.92
N ILE A 152 3.61 -4.46 -22.09
CA ILE A 152 3.49 -5.80 -21.48
C ILE A 152 3.88 -6.83 -22.53
N GLY A 153 5.15 -7.20 -22.53
CA GLY A 153 5.74 -8.27 -23.33
C GLY A 153 6.90 -8.97 -22.59
N PRO A 154 7.31 -10.18 -23.01
CA PRO A 154 8.28 -11.02 -22.28
C PRO A 154 9.67 -10.40 -22.12
N ASP A 155 10.10 -9.51 -23.02
CA ASP A 155 11.43 -8.87 -22.96
C ASP A 155 11.52 -7.77 -21.89
N GLU A 156 10.40 -7.25 -21.38
CA GLU A 156 10.35 -6.11 -20.45
C GLU A 156 10.02 -6.51 -19.00
N GLU A 157 9.66 -7.77 -18.71
CA GLU A 157 9.77 -8.30 -17.32
C GLU A 157 11.19 -8.03 -16.81
N SER A 158 12.20 -8.25 -17.66
CA SER A 158 13.61 -7.95 -17.38
C SER A 158 13.88 -6.45 -17.12
N ALA A 159 13.15 -5.53 -17.77
CA ALA A 159 13.31 -4.09 -17.59
C ALA A 159 12.65 -3.57 -16.30
N VAL A 160 11.45 -4.08 -15.97
CA VAL A 160 10.79 -3.83 -14.68
C VAL A 160 11.57 -4.50 -13.55
N GLU A 161 12.12 -5.70 -13.75
CA GLU A 161 13.03 -6.35 -12.81
C GLU A 161 14.31 -5.52 -12.61
N ALA A 162 14.92 -4.99 -13.69
CA ALA A 162 16.08 -4.10 -13.60
C ALA A 162 15.74 -2.77 -12.91
N GLN A 163 14.55 -2.21 -13.15
CA GLN A 163 14.09 -0.99 -12.50
C GLN A 163 13.80 -1.22 -11.00
N LEU A 164 13.15 -2.33 -10.64
CA LEU A 164 12.90 -2.71 -9.25
C LEU A 164 14.19 -3.11 -8.51
N GLY A 165 15.13 -3.76 -9.20
CA GLY A 165 16.44 -4.12 -8.66
C GLY A 165 17.36 -2.90 -8.49
N SER A 166 17.25 -1.89 -9.35
CA SER A 166 17.99 -0.62 -9.23
C SER A 166 17.40 0.37 -8.23
N CYS A 167 16.17 0.14 -7.73
CA CYS A 167 15.55 0.95 -6.67
C CYS A 167 16.28 0.88 -5.30
N GLY A 168 17.42 0.20 -5.20
CA GLY A 168 18.23 0.10 -3.98
C GLY A 168 17.56 -0.66 -2.83
N ARG A 169 16.31 -1.08 -3.00
CA ARG A 169 15.65 -2.04 -2.11
C ARG A 169 16.40 -3.34 -2.23
N ARG A 170 16.97 -3.83 -1.11
CA ARG A 170 17.57 -5.17 -0.98
C ARG A 170 16.52 -6.30 -1.08
N ASP A 171 15.54 -6.15 -1.97
CA ASP A 171 14.54 -7.17 -2.22
C ASP A 171 15.22 -8.36 -2.90
N ARG A 172 14.91 -9.57 -2.40
CA ARG A 172 15.42 -10.80 -3.00
C ARG A 172 14.88 -10.94 -4.44
N PRO A 173 15.65 -11.52 -5.38
CA PRO A 173 15.20 -11.73 -6.77
C PRO A 173 13.80 -12.33 -6.88
N ASP A 174 13.47 -13.34 -6.07
CA ASP A 174 12.13 -13.96 -6.06
C ASP A 174 11.02 -12.98 -5.69
N SER A 175 11.29 -12.00 -4.81
CA SER A 175 10.33 -10.98 -4.43
C SER A 175 10.14 -9.93 -5.52
N ILE A 176 11.16 -9.70 -6.34
CA ILE A 176 11.07 -8.82 -7.52
C ILE A 176 10.25 -9.54 -8.59
N LYS A 177 10.59 -10.78 -8.92
CA LYS A 177 9.85 -11.60 -9.89
C LYS A 177 8.36 -11.73 -9.53
N ALA A 178 8.05 -12.00 -8.25
CA ALA A 178 6.67 -12.08 -7.77
C ALA A 178 5.91 -10.75 -7.89
N ARG A 179 6.60 -9.60 -7.76
CA ARG A 179 6.02 -8.27 -7.98
C ARG A 179 5.68 -8.05 -9.45
N VAL A 180 6.65 -8.29 -10.32
CA VAL A 180 6.52 -8.15 -11.78
C VAL A 180 5.38 -9.04 -12.29
N GLY A 181 5.38 -10.33 -11.92
CA GLY A 181 4.34 -11.27 -12.33
C GLY A 181 2.93 -10.95 -11.80
N SER A 182 2.80 -10.07 -10.81
CA SER A 182 1.51 -9.66 -10.24
C SER A 182 1.01 -8.30 -10.72
N LEU A 183 1.76 -7.63 -11.61
CA LEU A 183 1.48 -6.26 -12.03
C LEU A 183 0.12 -6.13 -12.73
N HIS A 184 -0.27 -7.12 -13.54
CA HIS A 184 -1.59 -7.12 -14.20
C HIS A 184 -2.74 -7.19 -13.21
N GLU A 185 -2.56 -7.95 -12.12
CA GLU A 185 -3.57 -8.04 -11.06
C GLU A 185 -3.71 -6.69 -10.32
N GLU A 186 -2.59 -6.00 -10.04
CA GLU A 186 -2.63 -4.67 -9.42
C GLU A 186 -3.29 -3.63 -10.33
N LEU A 187 -2.97 -3.64 -11.63
CA LEU A 187 -3.58 -2.75 -12.61
C LEU A 187 -5.09 -2.94 -12.67
N ALA A 188 -5.55 -4.20 -12.79
CA ALA A 188 -6.97 -4.51 -12.78
C ALA A 188 -7.65 -4.10 -11.46
N ALA A 189 -6.96 -4.21 -10.33
CA ALA A 189 -7.49 -3.77 -9.05
C ALA A 189 -7.58 -2.25 -8.92
N TRP A 190 -6.63 -1.49 -9.46
CA TRP A 190 -6.71 -0.03 -9.49
C TRP A 190 -7.89 0.47 -10.34
N ASP A 191 -8.13 -0.14 -11.51
CA ASP A 191 -9.33 0.13 -12.32
C ASP A 191 -10.62 -0.09 -11.51
N LYS A 192 -10.69 -1.21 -10.78
CA LYS A 192 -11.85 -1.55 -9.95
C LYS A 192 -12.01 -0.60 -8.75
N LEU A 193 -10.92 -0.21 -8.09
CA LEU A 193 -10.93 0.79 -7.01
C LEU A 193 -11.45 2.14 -7.51
N ARG A 194 -10.98 2.57 -8.70
CA ARG A 194 -11.45 3.79 -9.34
C ARG A 194 -12.96 3.72 -9.61
N ALA A 195 -13.43 2.64 -10.22
CA ALA A 195 -14.86 2.44 -10.47
C ALA A 195 -15.70 2.41 -9.18
N LEU A 196 -15.21 1.76 -8.13
CA LEU A 196 -15.87 1.67 -6.82
C LEU A 196 -16.09 3.06 -6.20
N CYS A 197 -15.06 3.91 -6.21
CA CYS A 197 -15.13 5.25 -5.61
C CYS A 197 -15.93 6.27 -6.44
N TYR A 198 -16.22 5.98 -7.72
CA TYR A 198 -17.12 6.82 -8.53
C TYR A 198 -18.60 6.45 -8.39
N SER A 199 -18.92 5.42 -7.59
CA SER A 199 -20.30 5.07 -7.28
C SER A 199 -20.92 6.08 -6.30
N ASP A 200 -22.08 6.64 -6.64
CA ASP A 200 -22.81 7.62 -5.82
C ASP A 200 -23.14 7.14 -4.40
N THR A 201 -23.11 5.82 -4.18
CA THR A 201 -23.44 5.19 -2.89
C THR A 201 -22.22 4.86 -2.05
N ASN A 202 -21.00 5.11 -2.53
CA ASN A 202 -19.77 4.72 -1.85
C ASN A 202 -19.11 5.92 -1.12
N PRO A 203 -18.72 5.80 0.17
CA PRO A 203 -18.06 6.87 0.90
C PRO A 203 -16.56 7.07 0.55
N HIS A 204 -15.98 6.20 -0.27
CA HIS A 204 -14.57 6.25 -0.66
C HIS A 204 -14.34 7.20 -1.83
N VAL A 205 -13.16 7.81 -1.87
CA VAL A 205 -12.82 8.83 -2.86
C VAL A 205 -11.55 8.39 -3.58
N PHE A 206 -11.63 8.30 -4.91
CA PHE A 206 -10.46 8.05 -5.74
C PHE A 206 -9.80 9.37 -6.08
N VAL A 207 -8.48 9.41 -5.91
CA VAL A 207 -7.69 10.63 -6.02
C VAL A 207 -6.50 10.36 -6.93
N GLU A 208 -6.38 11.12 -8.01
CA GLU A 208 -5.25 11.03 -8.93
C GLU A 208 -4.30 12.21 -8.70
N ALA A 209 -3.03 11.94 -8.41
CA ALA A 209 -2.02 12.98 -8.28
C ALA A 209 -1.48 13.39 -9.66
N ALA A 210 -2.24 14.22 -10.37
CA ALA A 210 -1.80 14.78 -11.65
C ALA A 210 -0.54 15.64 -11.46
N GLY A 211 0.57 15.24 -12.10
CA GLY A 211 1.86 15.94 -11.99
C GLY A 211 2.75 15.49 -10.83
N TRP A 212 2.52 14.29 -10.28
CA TRP A 212 3.50 13.68 -9.39
C TRP A 212 4.75 13.24 -10.17
N GLU A 213 5.87 13.92 -9.92
CA GLU A 213 7.15 13.72 -10.63
C GLU A 213 8.17 12.90 -9.82
N TYR A 214 7.77 12.39 -8.65
CA TYR A 214 8.69 11.75 -7.70
C TYR A 214 8.72 10.24 -7.86
N SER A 215 9.90 9.74 -8.13
CA SER A 215 10.19 8.32 -8.21
C SER A 215 11.17 7.90 -7.13
N GLU A 216 10.96 6.73 -6.51
CA GLU A 216 11.77 6.22 -5.38
C GLU A 216 13.26 6.12 -5.73
N TYR A 217 13.61 5.99 -7.01
CA TYR A 217 15.01 5.91 -7.48
C TYR A 217 15.83 7.19 -7.24
N ARG A 218 15.19 8.32 -6.92
CA ARG A 218 15.91 9.57 -6.58
C ARG A 218 16.30 9.67 -5.08
N TYR A 219 15.78 8.78 -4.22
CA TYR A 219 15.97 8.86 -2.76
C TYR A 219 17.07 7.99 -2.21
N PHE A 220 17.24 6.79 -2.77
CA PHE A 220 18.22 5.86 -2.26
C PHE A 220 19.49 5.86 -3.11
N SER A 221 20.41 6.77 -2.83
CA SER A 221 21.81 6.55 -3.22
C SER A 221 22.48 5.78 -2.09
N TYR A 222 22.88 4.54 -2.35
CA TYR A 222 23.70 3.78 -1.43
C TYR A 222 25.17 3.89 -1.84
N GLN A 223 26.07 4.11 -0.88
CA GLN A 223 27.48 3.82 -1.10
C GLN A 223 27.74 2.37 -0.70
N THR A 224 28.24 1.58 -1.65
CA THR A 224 28.77 0.26 -1.35
C THR A 224 30.09 0.43 -0.62
N ASN A 225 30.18 -0.01 0.63
CA ASN A 225 31.45 -0.03 1.33
C ASN A 225 32.38 -1.01 0.61
N ALA A 226 33.47 -0.50 0.02
CA ALA A 226 34.40 -1.29 -0.77
C ALA A 226 35.07 -2.44 0.02
N ALA A 227 35.10 -2.37 1.36
CA ALA A 227 35.71 -3.37 2.22
C ALA A 227 34.75 -4.49 2.64
N THR A 228 33.45 -4.21 2.80
CA THR A 228 32.45 -5.19 3.29
C THR A 228 31.45 -5.63 2.23
N GLY A 229 31.37 -4.91 1.10
CA GLY A 229 30.34 -5.13 0.08
C GLY A 229 28.94 -4.68 0.52
N GLU A 230 28.79 -4.12 1.72
CA GLU A 230 27.51 -3.69 2.26
C GLU A 230 27.14 -2.30 1.77
N ALA A 231 25.92 -2.16 1.26
CA ALA A 231 25.34 -0.89 0.83
C ALA A 231 24.86 -0.08 2.05
N ALA A 232 25.49 1.06 2.34
CA ALA A 232 25.06 1.99 3.39
C ALA A 232 24.27 3.17 2.78
N PRO A 233 23.13 3.57 3.35
CA PRO A 233 22.34 4.69 2.82
C PRO A 233 23.13 6.00 2.97
N LEU A 234 23.23 6.77 1.90
CA LEU A 234 23.69 8.16 2.01
C LEU A 234 22.60 8.97 2.69
N ARG A 235 22.88 9.47 3.90
CA ARG A 235 22.03 10.49 4.54
C ARG A 235 22.26 11.81 3.81
N ASP A 236 21.38 12.14 2.88
CA ASP A 236 21.30 13.48 2.29
C ASP A 236 20.10 14.22 2.89
N ASP A 237 20.35 14.98 3.95
CA ASP A 237 19.34 15.78 4.65
C ASP A 237 18.68 16.85 3.75
N ASP A 238 19.35 17.24 2.66
CA ASP A 238 18.84 18.26 1.72
C ASP A 238 17.75 17.74 0.79
N ARG A 239 17.79 16.45 0.39
CA ARG A 239 16.76 15.87 -0.49
C ARG A 239 15.42 15.68 0.21
N HIS A 240 15.40 15.55 1.54
CA HIS A 240 14.18 15.43 2.33
C HIS A 240 13.40 16.74 2.47
N ARG A 241 14.06 17.91 2.45
CA ARG A 241 13.37 19.22 2.49
C ARG A 241 12.61 19.51 1.21
N ASP A 242 13.16 19.12 0.06
CA ASP A 242 12.50 19.32 -1.23
C ASP A 242 11.24 18.47 -1.38
N ILE A 243 11.23 17.22 -0.88
CA ILE A 243 10.01 16.37 -0.95
C ILE A 243 8.86 17.01 -0.20
N GLY A 244 9.08 17.50 1.03
CA GLY A 244 7.99 17.96 1.86
C GLY A 244 7.26 19.13 1.21
N SER A 245 8.02 20.08 0.67
CA SER A 245 7.48 21.22 -0.09
C SER A 245 6.74 20.76 -1.35
N LEU A 246 7.33 19.84 -2.12
CA LEU A 246 6.80 19.44 -3.42
C LEU A 246 5.60 18.49 -3.29
N ALA A 247 5.65 17.54 -2.35
CA ALA A 247 4.53 16.69 -1.96
C ALA A 247 3.36 17.53 -1.43
N THR A 248 3.64 18.56 -0.60
CA THR A 248 2.60 19.51 -0.17
C THR A 248 1.95 20.21 -1.35
N GLN A 249 2.76 20.73 -2.28
CA GLN A 249 2.22 21.43 -3.44
C GLN A 249 1.37 20.49 -4.32
N ALA A 250 1.86 19.28 -4.60
CA ALA A 250 1.13 18.28 -5.37
C ALA A 250 -0.19 17.90 -4.69
N LEU A 251 -0.15 17.55 -3.40
CA LEU A 251 -1.34 17.15 -2.64
C LEU A 251 -2.32 18.31 -2.42
N ARG A 252 -1.86 19.56 -2.33
CA ARG A 252 -2.75 20.73 -2.29
C ARG A 252 -3.45 21.01 -3.62
N ARG A 253 -2.77 20.80 -4.76
CA ARG A 253 -3.41 20.90 -6.09
C ARG A 253 -4.49 19.83 -6.24
N VAL A 254 -4.16 18.61 -5.87
CA VAL A 254 -5.10 17.49 -5.81
C VAL A 254 -6.30 17.82 -4.92
N ALA A 255 -6.06 18.34 -3.72
CA ALA A 255 -7.13 18.74 -2.81
C ALA A 255 -8.05 19.82 -3.40
N ALA A 256 -7.52 20.75 -4.20
CA ALA A 256 -8.30 21.80 -4.85
C ALA A 256 -9.25 21.27 -5.93
N GLU A 257 -8.95 20.11 -6.50
CA GLU A 257 -9.80 19.43 -7.50
C GLU A 257 -10.87 18.53 -6.86
N LEU A 258 -10.76 18.24 -5.55
CA LEU A 258 -11.78 17.47 -4.82
C LEU A 258 -13.02 18.31 -4.51
N PRO A 259 -14.21 17.69 -4.42
CA PRO A 259 -15.40 18.33 -3.88
C PRO A 259 -15.14 18.98 -2.51
N PRO A 260 -15.71 20.19 -2.23
CA PRO A 260 -15.44 20.95 -1.00
C PRO A 260 -15.57 20.17 0.30
N GLU A 261 -16.52 19.25 0.37
CA GLU A 261 -16.79 18.36 1.51
C GLU A 261 -15.63 17.40 1.83
N HIS A 262 -14.75 17.12 0.87
CA HIS A 262 -13.62 16.20 1.01
C HIS A 262 -12.30 16.92 1.25
N GLN A 263 -12.17 18.18 0.84
CA GLN A 263 -10.90 18.93 0.86
C GLN A 263 -10.30 19.00 2.27
N LYS A 264 -11.11 19.38 3.27
CA LYS A 264 -10.64 19.50 4.66
C LYS A 264 -10.15 18.16 5.23
N SER A 265 -10.85 17.08 4.92
CA SER A 265 -10.50 15.74 5.40
C SER A 265 -9.27 15.18 4.70
N PHE A 266 -9.06 15.52 3.42
CA PHE A 266 -7.87 15.12 2.68
C PHE A 266 -6.63 15.91 3.13
N LEU A 267 -6.79 17.22 3.35
CA LEU A 267 -5.69 18.10 3.79
C LEU A 267 -5.22 17.81 5.21
N SER A 268 -5.99 17.10 6.05
CA SER A 268 -5.55 16.74 7.41
C SER A 268 -4.35 15.79 7.43
N PHE A 269 -4.13 15.05 6.33
CA PHE A 269 -2.98 14.17 6.16
C PHE A 269 -1.68 14.95 5.88
N LEU A 270 -1.76 16.25 5.59
CA LEU A 270 -0.59 17.09 5.39
C LEU A 270 -0.11 17.68 6.72
N PRO A 271 1.22 17.80 6.92
CA PRO A 271 1.76 18.61 7.99
C PRO A 271 1.24 20.05 7.98
N SER A 272 0.88 20.54 9.17
CA SER A 272 0.47 21.94 9.43
C SER A 272 1.56 22.96 9.09
#